data_AF-A0AA40CHH3-F1
#
_entry.id   AF-A0AA40CHH3-F1
#
_cell.length_a   1.000
_cell.length_b   1.000
_cell.length_c   1.000
_cell.angle_alpha   90.00
_cell.angle_beta   90.00
_cell.angle_gamma   90.00
#
_symmetry.space_group_name_H-M   'P 1'
#
loop_
_entity.id
_entity.type
_entity.pdbx_description
1 polymer ?
#
loop_
_entity_poly.entity_id
_entity_poly.type
_entity_poly.pdbx_seq_one_letter_code
_entity_poly.pdbx_strand_id
1 'polypeptide(L)'
;MLPSNPLNSPERALSSLSNTYLNILAEPDRAILQSAAAHATIQPLLGSAVGLSLGLLAATRVHSVRITTLQSLRQHANIMVMHSSSLGRRLGSMELWHGLPTTNRVPFLSRLWVANTHWTDAVTYLGFGINGLGLGYLSGSQSGKLTAQHTMIRDPEAWKRIEMAFSKLKVRALRHELQLKPHRGVDESDVRNSQDKLRAQALGLERACCSEGGLCVPNEYLAGKESSSVWLETLALAGMCCIAVVNTSVIFKHWGW
;
A
#
# COMPACT_ATOMS: atom_id res chain seq x y z
N MET A 1 -38.70 -12.08 31.53
CA MET A 1 -37.25 -11.78 31.53
C MET A 1 -36.57 -12.79 30.62
N LEU A 2 -36.18 -12.36 29.41
CA LEU A 2 -35.39 -13.22 28.51
C LEU A 2 -33.96 -13.30 29.08
N PRO A 3 -33.33 -14.48 29.15
CA PRO A 3 -31.95 -14.59 29.61
C PRO A 3 -31.07 -13.71 28.73
N SER A 4 -30.31 -12.81 29.34
CA SER A 4 -29.30 -12.02 28.65
C SER A 4 -28.24 -12.98 28.10
N ASN A 5 -28.39 -13.34 26.83
CA ASN A 5 -27.46 -14.19 26.13
C ASN A 5 -26.05 -13.57 26.24
N PRO A 6 -25.02 -14.31 26.66
CA PRO A 6 -23.64 -13.81 26.80
C PRO A 6 -22.97 -13.43 25.46
N LEU A 7 -23.73 -13.44 24.37
CA LEU A 7 -23.37 -13.16 22.97
C LEU A 7 -23.65 -11.71 22.53
N ASN A 8 -23.94 -10.79 23.47
CA ASN A 8 -24.30 -9.40 23.11
C ASN A 8 -23.20 -8.57 22.42
N SER A 9 -21.95 -9.06 22.33
CA SER A 9 -20.94 -8.44 21.47
C SER A 9 -20.82 -9.26 20.17
N PRO A 10 -21.02 -8.65 18.99
CA PRO A 10 -20.93 -9.34 17.70
C PRO A 10 -19.58 -10.05 17.51
N GLU A 11 -18.49 -9.52 18.07
CA GLU A 11 -17.15 -10.11 17.99
C GLU A 11 -17.06 -11.49 18.65
N ARG A 12 -17.64 -11.66 19.85
CA ARG A 12 -17.63 -12.95 20.56
C ARG A 12 -18.48 -14.01 19.86
N ALA A 13 -19.55 -13.58 19.20
CA ALA A 13 -20.37 -14.49 18.40
C ALA A 13 -19.60 -15.03 17.20
N LEU A 14 -18.89 -14.15 16.48
CA LEU A 14 -18.05 -14.54 15.35
C LEU A 14 -16.89 -15.46 15.75
N SER A 15 -16.20 -15.17 16.86
CA SER A 15 -15.10 -16.03 17.32
C SER A 15 -15.59 -17.40 17.78
N SER A 16 -16.72 -17.48 18.48
CA SER A 16 -17.34 -18.76 18.86
C SER A 16 -17.80 -19.57 17.64
N LEU A 17 -18.36 -18.91 16.62
CA LEU A 17 -18.76 -19.53 15.37
C LEU A 17 -17.53 -20.08 14.62
N SER A 18 -16.47 -19.29 14.52
CA SER A 18 -15.21 -19.69 13.89
C SER A 18 -14.60 -20.93 14.57
N ASN A 19 -14.50 -20.93 15.90
CA ASN A 19 -13.96 -22.06 16.66
C ASN A 19 -14.80 -23.34 16.47
N THR A 20 -16.13 -23.21 16.49
CA THR A 20 -17.03 -24.35 16.25
C THR A 20 -16.84 -24.92 14.84
N TYR A 21 -16.60 -24.05 13.86
CA TYR A 21 -16.36 -24.47 12.48
C TYR A 21 -15.01 -25.14 12.28
N LEU A 22 -13.94 -24.62 12.89
CA LEU A 22 -12.62 -25.25 12.84
C LEU A 22 -12.66 -26.68 13.36
N ASN A 23 -13.48 -26.95 14.38
CA ASN A 23 -13.67 -28.30 14.92
C ASN A 23 -14.45 -29.26 14.01
N ILE A 24 -15.25 -28.74 13.06
CA ILE A 24 -16.02 -29.55 12.11
C ILE A 24 -15.16 -30.01 10.92
N LEU A 25 -14.06 -29.31 10.63
CA LEU A 25 -13.16 -29.68 9.55
C LEU A 25 -12.36 -30.94 9.90
N ALA A 26 -12.10 -31.78 8.90
CA ALA A 26 -11.19 -32.90 9.03
C ALA A 26 -9.78 -32.38 9.40
N GLU A 27 -9.05 -33.12 10.24
CA GLU A 27 -7.67 -32.75 10.62
C GLU A 27 -6.73 -32.45 9.43
N PRO A 28 -6.70 -33.24 8.32
CA PRO A 28 -5.83 -32.90 7.19
C PRO A 28 -6.20 -31.57 6.53
N ASP A 29 -7.49 -31.24 6.44
CA ASP A 29 -7.96 -30.00 5.82
C ASP A 29 -7.58 -28.79 6.70
N ARG A 30 -7.55 -28.95 8.03
CA ARG A 30 -7.09 -27.90 8.97
C ARG A 30 -5.60 -27.59 8.79
N ALA A 31 -4.76 -28.60 8.61
CA ALA A 31 -3.33 -28.39 8.37
C ALA A 31 -3.05 -27.63 7.07
N ILE A 32 -3.83 -27.91 6.01
CA ILE A 32 -3.76 -27.17 4.73
C ILE A 32 -4.16 -25.72 4.94
N LEU A 33 -5.26 -25.46 5.66
CA LEU A 33 -5.70 -24.09 5.95
C LEU A 33 -4.70 -23.33 6.83
N GLN A 34 -4.14 -23.96 7.85
CA GLN A 34 -3.14 -23.36 8.73
C GLN A 34 -1.86 -23.02 7.97
N SER A 35 -1.38 -23.92 7.10
CA SER A 35 -0.20 -23.66 6.27
C SER A 35 -0.46 -22.55 5.23
N ALA A 36 -1.62 -22.54 4.58
CA ALA A 36 -2.01 -21.47 3.66
C ALA A 36 -2.12 -20.10 4.38
N ALA A 37 -2.71 -20.06 5.59
CA ALA A 37 -2.77 -18.86 6.41
C ALA A 37 -1.38 -18.40 6.88
N ALA A 38 -0.49 -19.34 7.21
CA ALA A 38 0.90 -19.05 7.54
C ALA A 38 1.63 -18.42 6.35
N HIS A 39 1.46 -18.94 5.13
CA HIS A 39 2.06 -18.32 3.93
C HIS A 39 1.52 -16.92 3.64
N ALA A 40 0.20 -16.73 3.79
CA ALA A 40 -0.45 -15.45 3.61
C ALA A 40 0.00 -14.38 4.61
N THR A 41 0.53 -14.77 5.77
CA THR A 41 1.02 -13.85 6.82
C THR A 41 2.53 -13.65 6.74
N ILE A 42 3.29 -14.72 6.51
CA ILE A 42 4.76 -14.68 6.49
C ILE A 42 5.30 -13.93 5.27
N GLN A 43 4.71 -14.11 4.08
CA GLN A 43 5.24 -13.48 2.87
C GLN A 43 5.07 -11.95 2.82
N PRO A 44 3.94 -11.33 3.22
CA PRO A 44 3.87 -9.88 3.37
C PRO A 44 4.84 -9.34 4.40
N LEU A 45 5.11 -10.08 5.49
CA LEU A 45 6.10 -9.67 6.51
C LEU A 45 7.51 -9.65 5.93
N LEU A 46 7.91 -10.72 5.23
CA LEU A 46 9.19 -10.79 4.51
C LEU A 46 9.29 -9.69 3.45
N GLY A 47 8.24 -9.51 2.65
CA GLY A 47 8.16 -8.47 1.63
C GLY A 47 8.31 -7.08 2.23
N SER A 48 7.63 -6.80 3.35
CA SER A 48 7.72 -5.51 4.07
C SER A 48 9.13 -5.25 4.61
N ALA A 49 9.78 -6.28 5.15
CA ALA A 49 11.16 -6.17 5.65
C ALA A 49 12.14 -5.85 4.51
N VAL A 50 12.02 -6.56 3.39
CA VAL A 50 12.83 -6.32 2.19
C VAL A 50 12.54 -4.93 1.62
N GLY A 51 11.27 -4.56 1.48
CA GLY A 51 10.83 -3.26 0.98
C GLY A 51 11.31 -2.09 1.83
N LEU A 52 11.27 -2.21 3.16
CA LEU A 52 11.79 -1.20 4.08
C LEU A 52 13.31 -1.06 3.95
N SER A 53 14.04 -2.17 3.84
CA SER A 53 15.50 -2.13 3.64
C SER A 53 15.87 -1.45 2.31
N LEU A 54 15.11 -1.73 1.25
CA LEU A 54 15.30 -1.10 -0.06
C LEU A 54 14.95 0.40 -0.02
N GLY A 55 13.89 0.78 0.69
CA GLY A 55 13.50 2.17 0.91
C GLY A 55 14.57 2.96 1.67
N LEU A 56 15.13 2.38 2.75
CA LEU A 56 16.24 3.00 3.49
C LEU A 56 17.49 3.15 2.61
N LEU A 57 17.82 2.14 1.81
CA LEU A 57 18.94 2.23 0.87
C LEU A 57 18.72 3.35 -0.15
N ALA A 58 17.51 3.48 -0.72
CA ALA A 58 17.17 4.58 -1.62
C ALA A 58 17.30 5.95 -0.93
N ALA A 59 16.82 6.08 0.31
CA ALA A 59 16.94 7.31 1.09
C ALA A 59 18.41 7.72 1.30
N THR A 60 19.30 6.78 1.65
CA THR A 60 20.75 7.07 1.82
C THR A 60 21.43 7.53 0.52
N ARG A 61 20.97 7.01 -0.63
CA ARG A 61 21.47 7.43 -1.94
C ARG A 61 21.04 8.85 -2.28
N VAL A 62 19.76 9.18 -2.08
CA VAL A 62 19.24 10.55 -2.29
C VAL A 62 19.94 11.56 -1.38
N HIS A 63 20.15 11.20 -0.11
CA HIS A 63 20.86 12.03 0.85
C HIS A 63 22.31 12.30 0.43
N SER A 64 23.04 11.27 -0.03
CA SER A 64 24.41 11.41 -0.53
C SER A 64 24.50 12.39 -1.71
N VAL A 65 23.61 12.28 -2.70
CA VAL A 65 23.58 13.17 -3.88
C VAL A 65 23.28 14.62 -3.48
N ARG A 66 22.40 14.82 -2.49
CA ARG A 66 22.11 16.15 -1.96
C ARG A 66 23.34 16.78 -1.32
N ILE A 67 24.08 16.04 -0.50
CA ILE A 67 25.29 16.57 0.17
C ILE A 67 26.35 16.99 -0.84
N THR A 68 26.64 16.15 -1.84
CA THR A 68 27.66 16.46 -2.85
C THR A 68 27.29 17.69 -3.67
N THR A 69 26.01 17.84 -4.02
CA THR A 69 25.49 19.02 -4.72
C THR A 69 25.60 20.28 -3.86
N LEU A 70 25.29 20.20 -2.56
CA LEU A 70 25.45 21.34 -1.66
C LEU A 70 26.92 21.74 -1.47
N GLN A 71 27.83 20.76 -1.43
CA GLN A 71 29.27 21.03 -1.34
C GLN A 71 29.80 21.71 -2.60
N SER A 72 29.40 21.26 -3.79
CA SER A 72 29.83 21.91 -5.04
C SER A 72 29.29 23.34 -5.14
N LEU A 73 28.05 23.59 -4.71
CA LEU A 73 27.49 24.95 -4.66
C LEU A 73 28.22 25.85 -3.67
N ARG A 74 28.61 25.34 -2.49
CA ARG A 74 29.41 26.10 -1.51
C ARG A 74 30.77 26.48 -2.08
N GLN A 75 31.43 25.59 -2.82
CA GLN A 75 32.71 25.88 -3.46
C GLN A 75 32.57 27.00 -4.51
N HIS A 76 31.55 26.94 -5.37
CA HIS A 76 31.31 27.99 -6.37
C HIS A 76 30.93 29.34 -5.74
N ALA A 77 30.15 29.34 -4.65
CA ALA A 77 29.79 30.56 -3.93
C ALA A 77 31.02 31.26 -3.32
N ASN A 78 31.95 30.49 -2.73
CA ASN A 78 33.16 31.06 -2.12
C ASN A 78 34.11 31.66 -3.18
N ILE A 79 34.21 31.06 -4.37
CA ILE A 79 35.07 31.54 -5.46
C ILE A 79 34.61 32.92 -5.97
N MET A 80 33.30 33.16 -6.07
CA MET A 80 32.78 34.45 -6.51
C MET A 80 33.04 35.59 -5.52
N VAL A 81 33.05 35.29 -4.21
CA VAL A 81 33.35 36.30 -3.18
C VAL A 81 34.82 36.73 -3.23
N MET A 82 35.74 35.83 -3.58
CA MET A 82 37.17 36.17 -3.69
C MET A 82 37.53 36.95 -4.95
N HIS A 83 36.90 36.69 -6.10
CA HIS A 83 37.19 37.42 -7.34
C HIS A 83 36.75 38.91 -7.31
N SER A 84 35.81 39.27 -6.44
CA SER A 84 35.42 40.68 -6.22
C SER A 84 36.43 41.47 -5.38
N SER A 85 37.35 40.81 -4.69
CA SER A 85 38.23 41.46 -3.70
C SER A 85 39.60 41.91 -4.25
N SER A 86 39.95 41.53 -5.48
CA SER A 86 41.22 41.89 -6.12
C SER A 86 41.18 43.16 -6.98
N LEU A 87 39.99 43.70 -7.30
CA LEU A 87 39.83 44.95 -8.06
C LEU A 87 39.38 46.17 -7.23
N GLY A 88 39.20 46.04 -5.91
CA GLY A 88 38.58 47.08 -5.10
C GLY A 88 39.12 47.19 -3.69
N ARG A 89 40.44 47.12 -3.48
CA ARG A 89 41.05 47.48 -2.20
C ARG A 89 41.36 48.98 -2.16
N ARG A 90 40.31 49.82 -2.14
CA ARG A 90 40.35 51.20 -1.65
C ARG A 90 38.91 51.70 -1.54
N LEU A 91 38.52 52.15 -0.35
CA LEU A 91 37.16 52.49 0.12
C LEU A 91 36.43 51.22 0.61
N GLY A 92 36.51 50.82 1.87
CA GLY A 92 36.27 51.61 3.08
C GLY A 92 34.83 51.35 3.52
N SER A 93 34.66 50.70 4.68
CA SER A 93 33.42 50.51 5.47
C SER A 93 32.13 50.15 4.69
N MET A 94 31.59 48.95 4.87
CA MET A 94 30.55 48.69 5.88
C MET A 94 29.35 49.67 5.76
N GLU A 95 28.17 49.08 5.53
CA GLU A 95 26.85 49.72 5.45
C GLU A 95 26.44 50.31 4.08
N LEU A 96 26.12 49.45 3.10
CA LEU A 96 25.09 49.79 2.11
C LEU A 96 24.58 48.52 1.39
N TRP A 97 23.50 47.92 1.91
CA TRP A 97 22.64 47.01 1.14
C TRP A 97 21.17 47.45 1.28
N HIS A 98 20.93 48.76 1.19
CA HIS A 98 19.60 49.32 0.94
C HIS A 98 19.64 50.02 -0.41
N GLY A 99 19.00 49.40 -1.40
CA GLY A 99 18.61 50.06 -2.64
C GLY A 99 19.60 49.96 -3.79
N LEU A 100 19.53 48.86 -4.56
CA LEU A 100 19.58 48.88 -6.03
C LEU A 100 18.96 47.58 -6.56
N PRO A 101 18.15 47.61 -7.64
CA PRO A 101 17.48 46.44 -8.18
C PRO A 101 18.43 45.67 -9.09
N THR A 102 19.42 44.99 -8.50
CA THR A 102 20.36 44.16 -9.26
C THR A 102 19.79 42.76 -9.46
N THR A 103 19.50 42.50 -10.72
CA THR A 103 18.91 41.35 -11.41
C THR A 103 19.72 40.04 -11.31
N ASN A 104 20.56 39.86 -10.29
CA ASN A 104 21.28 38.61 -10.03
C ASN A 104 20.93 38.09 -8.64
N ARG A 105 19.65 37.72 -8.48
CA ARG A 105 19.21 36.90 -7.35
C ARG A 105 19.89 35.55 -7.46
N VAL A 106 20.94 35.34 -6.67
CA VAL A 106 21.30 33.99 -6.21
C VAL A 106 20.00 33.33 -5.78
N PRO A 107 19.58 32.21 -6.39
CA PRO A 107 18.18 31.80 -6.35
C PRO A 107 17.76 31.56 -4.91
N PHE A 108 16.72 32.29 -4.48
CA PHE A 108 16.11 32.25 -3.14
C PHE A 108 15.74 30.82 -2.68
N LEU A 109 15.59 29.91 -3.64
CA LEU A 109 15.41 28.48 -3.45
C LEU A 109 16.57 27.83 -2.66
N SER A 110 17.82 28.24 -2.90
CA SER A 110 18.98 27.71 -2.17
C SER A 110 18.91 27.93 -0.66
N ARG A 111 18.35 29.08 -0.21
CA ARG A 111 18.20 29.36 1.23
C ARG A 111 17.10 28.50 1.87
N LEU A 112 16.01 28.23 1.15
CA LEU A 112 14.93 27.36 1.64
C LEU A 112 15.35 25.87 1.71
N TRP A 113 16.15 25.40 0.75
CA TRP A 113 16.67 24.02 0.74
C TRP A 113 17.79 23.77 1.75
N VAL A 114 18.53 24.82 2.14
CA VAL A 114 19.63 24.76 3.12
C VAL A 114 19.15 25.01 4.55
N ALA A 115 18.08 25.80 4.76
CA ALA A 115 17.62 26.16 6.09
C ALA A 115 16.88 25.05 6.85
N ASN A 116 16.39 24.01 6.17
CA ASN A 116 15.56 22.99 6.80
C ASN A 116 16.07 21.55 6.63
N THR A 117 17.39 21.37 6.67
CA THR A 117 18.08 20.09 6.39
C THR A 117 17.50 18.91 7.17
N HIS A 118 17.26 19.09 8.48
CA HIS A 118 16.75 18.04 9.35
C HIS A 118 15.33 17.58 8.98
N TRP A 119 14.43 18.52 8.69
CA TRP A 119 13.05 18.18 8.29
C TRP A 119 13.01 17.53 6.92
N THR A 120 13.82 18.00 5.98
CA THR A 120 13.89 17.39 4.64
C THR A 120 14.44 15.96 4.72
N ASP A 121 15.45 15.72 5.57
CA ASP A 121 16.00 14.38 5.76
C ASP A 121 14.95 13.46 6.41
N ALA A 122 14.25 13.93 7.45
CA ALA A 122 13.16 13.18 8.08
C ALA A 122 12.06 12.81 7.07
N VAL A 123 11.63 13.76 6.23
CA VAL A 123 10.64 13.50 5.17
C VAL A 123 11.16 12.49 4.14
N THR A 124 12.45 12.54 3.82
CA THR A 124 13.07 11.59 2.87
C THR A 124 13.05 10.18 3.45
N TYR A 125 13.52 9.98 4.68
CA TYR A 125 13.54 8.66 5.32
C TYR A 125 12.14 8.11 5.57
N LEU A 126 11.20 8.94 6.03
CA LEU A 126 9.81 8.52 6.26
C LEU A 126 9.09 8.23 4.94
N GLY A 127 9.27 9.10 3.94
CA GLY A 127 8.68 8.91 2.62
C GLY A 127 9.15 7.61 1.98
N PHE A 128 10.46 7.41 1.84
CA PHE A 128 10.98 6.17 1.28
C PHE A 128 10.72 4.94 2.15
N GLY A 129 10.68 5.10 3.48
CA GLY A 129 10.34 4.02 4.41
C GLY A 129 8.90 3.55 4.25
N ILE A 130 7.92 4.46 4.28
CA ILE A 130 6.49 4.15 4.13
C ILE A 130 6.21 3.56 2.74
N ASN A 131 6.77 4.18 1.68
CA ASN A 131 6.59 3.67 0.32
C ASN A 131 7.25 2.30 0.14
N GLY A 132 8.45 2.10 0.70
CA GLY A 132 9.15 0.82 0.67
C GLY A 132 8.37 -0.28 1.41
N LEU A 133 7.83 0.03 2.59
CA LEU A 133 7.00 -0.89 3.36
C LEU A 133 5.71 -1.25 2.61
N GLY A 134 5.03 -0.26 2.02
CA GLY A 134 3.80 -0.49 1.24
C GLY A 134 4.04 -1.36 0.00
N LEU A 135 5.07 -1.04 -0.79
CA LEU A 135 5.44 -1.83 -1.98
C LEU A 135 5.89 -3.26 -1.61
N GLY A 136 6.66 -3.39 -0.53
CA GLY A 136 7.08 -4.68 0.00
C GLY A 136 5.91 -5.53 0.50
N TYR A 137 4.98 -4.92 1.23
CA TYR A 137 3.77 -5.59 1.71
C TYR A 137 2.88 -6.09 0.56
N LEU A 138 2.61 -5.23 -0.42
CA LEU A 138 1.74 -5.56 -1.55
C LEU A 138 2.33 -6.69 -2.41
N SER A 139 3.62 -6.59 -2.74
CA SER A 139 4.32 -7.65 -3.50
C SER A 139 4.38 -8.97 -2.73
N GLY A 140 4.68 -8.93 -1.43
CA GLY A 140 4.68 -10.12 -0.57
C GLY A 140 3.29 -10.73 -0.38
N SER A 141 2.23 -9.91 -0.32
CA SER A 141 0.83 -10.37 -0.23
C SER A 141 0.37 -11.06 -1.51
N GLN A 142 0.70 -10.52 -2.68
CA GLN A 142 0.40 -11.17 -3.95
C GLN A 142 1.14 -12.50 -4.10
N SER A 143 2.43 -12.54 -3.77
CA SER A 143 3.20 -13.79 -3.75
C SER A 143 2.58 -14.81 -2.77
N GLY A 144 2.09 -14.33 -1.62
CA GLY A 144 1.48 -15.15 -0.57
C GLY A 144 0.22 -15.84 -1.06
N LYS A 145 -0.63 -15.08 -1.76
CA LYS A 145 -1.85 -15.60 -2.38
C LYS A 145 -1.54 -16.64 -3.44
N LEU A 146 -0.55 -16.40 -4.32
CA LEU A 146 -0.17 -17.37 -5.35
C LEU A 146 0.38 -18.66 -4.75
N THR A 147 1.21 -18.56 -3.71
CA THR A 147 1.76 -19.72 -3.01
C THR A 147 0.64 -20.51 -2.32
N ALA A 148 -0.28 -19.82 -1.63
CA ALA A 148 -1.43 -20.44 -0.99
C ALA A 148 -2.35 -21.14 -2.01
N GLN A 149 -2.63 -20.50 -3.15
CA GLN A 149 -3.39 -21.09 -4.24
C GLN A 149 -2.73 -22.38 -4.75
N HIS A 150 -1.41 -22.36 -4.94
CA HIS A 150 -0.68 -23.54 -5.38
C HIS A 150 -0.74 -24.68 -4.35
N THR A 151 -0.73 -24.38 -3.06
CA THR A 151 -0.91 -25.41 -2.02
C THR A 151 -2.32 -26.02 -2.03
N MET A 152 -3.35 -25.23 -2.35
CA MET A 152 -4.74 -25.69 -2.44
C MET A 152 -5.02 -26.51 -3.70
N ILE A 153 -4.39 -26.17 -4.83
CA ILE A 153 -4.58 -26.86 -6.12
C ILE A 153 -4.07 -28.31 -6.08
N ARG A 154 -3.13 -28.63 -5.17
CA ARG A 154 -2.54 -29.97 -5.05
C ARG A 154 -3.54 -31.05 -4.61
N ASP A 155 -4.59 -30.68 -3.87
CA ASP A 155 -5.68 -31.58 -3.47
C ASP A 155 -7.06 -30.97 -3.80
N PRO A 156 -7.62 -31.27 -4.99
CA PRO A 156 -8.89 -30.71 -5.43
C PRO A 156 -10.09 -31.22 -4.62
N GLU A 157 -9.97 -32.36 -3.92
CA GLU A 157 -11.05 -32.87 -3.07
C GLU A 157 -11.09 -32.13 -1.74
N ALA A 158 -9.93 -31.89 -1.12
CA ALA A 158 -9.81 -31.03 0.06
C ALA A 158 -10.36 -29.63 -0.21
N TRP A 159 -10.03 -29.06 -1.37
CA TRP A 159 -10.56 -27.76 -1.78
C TRP A 159 -12.10 -27.72 -1.79
N LYS A 160 -12.76 -28.71 -2.39
CA LYS A 160 -14.23 -28.78 -2.41
C LYS A 160 -14.83 -28.88 -1.01
N ARG A 161 -14.21 -29.65 -0.10
CA ARG A 161 -14.67 -29.77 1.29
C ARG A 161 -14.56 -28.45 2.04
N ILE A 162 -13.44 -27.75 1.88
CA ILE A 162 -13.17 -26.44 2.48
C ILE A 162 -14.18 -25.41 1.95
N GLU A 163 -14.42 -25.36 0.64
CA GLU A 163 -15.34 -24.41 0.02
C GLU A 163 -16.78 -24.62 0.49
N MET A 164 -17.23 -25.87 0.57
CA MET A 164 -18.55 -26.20 1.12
C MET A 164 -18.67 -25.79 2.59
N ALA A 165 -17.62 -25.99 3.39
CA ALA A 165 -17.59 -25.58 4.79
C ALA A 165 -17.64 -24.06 4.93
N PHE A 166 -16.87 -23.33 4.12
CA PHE A 166 -16.80 -21.87 4.13
C PHE A 166 -18.10 -21.22 3.65
N SER A 167 -18.72 -21.78 2.61
CA SER A 167 -20.04 -21.36 2.13
C SER A 167 -21.12 -21.50 3.22
N LYS A 168 -21.11 -22.61 3.97
CA LYS A 168 -22.01 -22.79 5.12
C LYS A 168 -21.75 -21.77 6.23
N LEU A 169 -20.47 -21.49 6.52
CA LEU A 169 -20.07 -20.48 7.52
C LEU A 169 -20.58 -19.09 7.13
N LYS A 170 -20.38 -18.68 5.88
CA LYS A 170 -20.83 -17.38 5.35
C LYS A 170 -22.34 -17.20 5.49
N VAL A 171 -23.12 -18.23 5.14
CA VAL A 171 -24.58 -18.21 5.32
C VAL A 171 -24.97 -18.05 6.79
N ARG A 172 -24.28 -18.73 7.72
CA ARG A 172 -24.55 -18.58 9.16
C ARG A 172 -24.16 -17.20 9.70
N ALA A 173 -23.03 -16.64 9.26
CA ALA A 173 -22.61 -15.30 9.62
C ALA A 173 -23.61 -14.24 9.16
N LEU A 174 -24.07 -14.32 7.90
CA LEU A 174 -25.09 -13.42 7.37
C LEU A 174 -26.43 -13.53 8.12
N ARG A 175 -26.85 -14.75 8.47
CA ARG A 175 -28.05 -14.95 9.30
C ARG A 175 -27.91 -14.29 10.67
N HIS A 176 -26.72 -14.34 11.27
CA HIS A 176 -26.45 -13.71 12.55
C HIS A 176 -26.48 -12.17 12.45
N GLU A 177 -25.90 -11.60 11.39
CA GLU A 177 -25.98 -10.15 11.15
C GLU A 177 -27.42 -9.67 10.93
N LEU A 178 -28.24 -10.44 10.22
CA LEU A 178 -29.66 -10.15 10.03
C LEU A 178 -30.46 -10.19 11.33
N GLN A 179 -30.10 -11.08 12.27
CA GLN A 179 -30.75 -11.14 13.59
C GLN A 179 -30.32 -9.97 14.50
N LEU A 180 -29.06 -9.55 14.42
CA LEU A 180 -28.53 -8.43 15.20
C LEU A 180 -29.00 -7.06 14.70
N LYS A 181 -29.33 -6.94 13.42
CA LYS A 181 -29.81 -5.69 12.83
C LYS A 181 -31.34 -5.71 12.83
N PRO A 182 -32.01 -5.13 13.86
CA PRO A 182 -33.47 -5.07 13.89
C PRO A 182 -33.96 -4.41 12.59
N HIS A 183 -34.93 -5.04 11.95
CA HIS A 183 -35.50 -4.67 10.65
C HIS A 183 -35.69 -3.15 10.50
N ARG A 184 -34.69 -2.45 9.93
CA ARG A 184 -34.95 -1.25 9.14
C ARG A 184 -35.60 -1.80 7.88
N GLY A 185 -36.91 -1.64 7.73
CA GLY A 185 -37.76 -2.27 6.71
C GLY A 185 -37.05 -2.52 5.39
N VAL A 186 -36.43 -3.70 5.27
CA VAL A 186 -35.95 -4.20 3.99
C VAL A 186 -37.19 -4.82 3.38
N ASP A 187 -37.82 -4.08 2.47
CA ASP A 187 -38.98 -4.57 1.74
C ASP A 187 -38.58 -5.87 1.02
N GLU A 188 -39.43 -6.89 1.12
CA GLU A 188 -39.17 -8.22 0.54
C GLU A 188 -38.93 -8.14 -0.98
N SER A 189 -39.41 -7.07 -1.62
CA SER A 189 -39.13 -6.72 -3.02
C SER A 189 -37.65 -6.44 -3.30
N ASP A 190 -36.90 -5.85 -2.37
CA ASP A 190 -35.47 -5.54 -2.58
C ASP A 190 -34.60 -6.80 -2.55
N VAL A 191 -34.96 -7.77 -1.70
CA VAL A 191 -34.29 -9.07 -1.64
C VAL A 191 -34.57 -9.85 -2.93
N ARG A 192 -35.82 -9.85 -3.41
CA ARG A 192 -36.23 -10.54 -4.63
C ARG A 192 -35.54 -9.94 -5.87
N ASN A 193 -35.51 -8.62 -5.97
CA ASN A 193 -34.83 -7.89 -7.06
C ASN A 193 -33.30 -8.12 -7.06
N SER A 194 -32.68 -8.22 -5.88
CA SER A 194 -31.25 -8.54 -5.75
C SER A 194 -30.96 -9.99 -6.16
N GLN A 195 -31.81 -10.95 -5.79
CA GLN A 195 -31.67 -12.33 -6.24
C GLN A 195 -31.81 -12.47 -7.76
N ASP A 196 -32.75 -11.76 -8.37
CA ASP A 196 -32.96 -11.82 -9.82
C ASP A 196 -31.81 -11.18 -10.59
N LYS A 197 -31.22 -10.07 -10.09
CA LYS A 197 -29.97 -9.51 -10.65
C LYS A 197 -28.79 -10.48 -10.55
N LEU A 198 -28.64 -11.18 -9.42
CA LEU A 198 -27.56 -12.17 -9.25
C LEU A 198 -27.74 -13.38 -10.17
N ARG A 199 -28.99 -13.85 -10.38
CA ARG A 199 -29.30 -14.90 -11.36
C ARG A 199 -28.97 -14.45 -12.79
N ALA A 200 -29.30 -13.21 -13.14
CA ALA A 200 -28.97 -12.66 -14.46
C ALA A 200 -27.44 -12.53 -14.67
N GLN A 201 -26.69 -12.12 -13.64
CA GLN A 201 -25.22 -12.06 -13.71
C GLN A 201 -24.58 -13.45 -13.78
N ALA A 202 -25.07 -14.43 -13.03
CA ALA A 202 -24.58 -15.81 -13.08
C ALA A 202 -24.76 -16.43 -14.47
N LEU A 203 -25.93 -16.22 -15.09
CA LEU A 203 -26.20 -16.65 -16.46
C LEU A 203 -25.34 -15.93 -17.50
N GLY A 204 -24.89 -14.71 -17.22
CA GLY A 204 -23.93 -13.97 -18.05
C GLY A 204 -22.50 -14.52 -17.92
N LEU A 205 -22.05 -14.82 -16.71
CA LEU A 205 -20.73 -15.38 -16.42
C LEU A 205 -20.56 -16.81 -16.95
N GLU A 206 -21.60 -17.65 -16.88
CA GLU A 206 -21.56 -19.00 -17.46
C GLU A 206 -21.30 -18.97 -18.97
N ARG A 207 -21.83 -17.97 -19.69
CA ARG A 207 -21.55 -17.81 -21.13
C ARG A 207 -20.14 -17.31 -21.41
N ALA A 208 -19.56 -16.50 -20.52
CA ALA A 208 -18.18 -16.03 -20.66
C ALA A 208 -17.16 -17.14 -20.34
N CYS A 209 -17.45 -17.99 -19.35
CA CYS A 209 -16.56 -19.07 -18.92
C CYS A 209 -16.47 -20.25 -19.91
N CYS A 210 -17.48 -20.45 -20.76
CA CYS A 210 -17.44 -21.53 -21.76
C CYS A 210 -16.69 -21.16 -23.04
N SER A 211 -16.29 -19.89 -23.25
CA SER A 211 -15.67 -19.45 -24.51
C SER A 211 -14.14 -19.55 -24.52
N GLU A 212 -13.49 -19.64 -23.37
CA GLU A 212 -12.04 -19.84 -23.26
C GLU A 212 -11.82 -21.01 -22.30
N GLY A 213 -11.14 -22.07 -22.73
CA GLY A 213 -10.91 -23.30 -21.95
C GLY A 213 -10.01 -23.13 -20.71
N GLY A 214 -10.07 -21.98 -20.03
CA GLY A 214 -9.37 -21.65 -18.80
C GLY A 214 -10.26 -21.83 -17.57
N LEU A 215 -9.68 -22.38 -16.52
CA LEU A 215 -10.30 -22.61 -15.22
C LEU A 215 -10.85 -21.28 -14.65
N CYS A 216 -12.17 -21.10 -14.65
CA CYS A 216 -12.82 -19.94 -14.05
C CYS A 216 -12.69 -19.97 -12.53
N VAL A 217 -11.60 -19.40 -12.01
CA VAL A 217 -11.56 -18.92 -10.63
C VAL A 217 -12.14 -17.51 -10.66
N PRO A 218 -13.31 -17.25 -10.06
CA PRO A 218 -13.83 -15.90 -9.94
C PRO A 218 -12.86 -15.09 -9.06
N ASN A 219 -12.01 -14.31 -9.72
CA ASN A 219 -11.00 -13.44 -9.10
C ASN A 219 -11.66 -12.33 -8.23
N GLU A 220 -12.98 -12.14 -8.37
CA GLU A 220 -13.76 -11.16 -7.60
C GLU A 220 -13.93 -11.53 -6.11
N TYR A 221 -13.73 -12.78 -5.69
CA TYR A 221 -13.89 -13.16 -4.27
C TYR A 221 -12.65 -12.93 -3.39
N LEU A 222 -11.46 -12.73 -3.97
CA LEU A 222 -10.26 -12.29 -3.24
C LEU A 222 -10.01 -10.77 -3.35
N ALA A 223 -10.76 -10.09 -4.21
CA ALA A 223 -10.86 -8.64 -4.28
C ALA A 223 -12.06 -8.17 -3.41
N GLY A 224 -12.04 -8.52 -2.13
CA GLY A 224 -12.95 -7.97 -1.15
C GLY A 224 -12.71 -6.47 -1.00
N LYS A 225 -13.35 -5.68 -1.88
CA LYS A 225 -13.69 -4.26 -1.77
C LYS A 225 -12.76 -3.48 -0.82
N GLU A 226 -11.47 -3.46 -1.13
CA GLU A 226 -10.51 -2.64 -0.41
C GLU A 226 -10.62 -1.22 -0.95
N SER A 227 -11.70 -0.52 -0.60
CA SER A 227 -11.89 0.89 -0.95
C SER A 227 -10.78 1.78 -0.37
N SER A 228 -9.92 1.27 0.52
CA SER A 228 -8.71 1.90 1.04
C SER A 228 -7.46 1.66 0.20
N SER A 229 -7.42 0.63 -0.67
CA SER A 229 -6.26 0.39 -1.55
C SER A 229 -6.21 1.39 -2.70
N VAL A 230 -7.37 1.84 -3.20
CA VAL A 230 -7.46 2.90 -4.23
C VAL A 230 -6.84 4.20 -3.74
N TRP A 231 -7.01 4.54 -2.45
CA TRP A 231 -6.40 5.73 -1.84
C TRP A 231 -4.89 5.59 -1.64
N LEU A 232 -4.41 4.39 -1.29
CA LEU A 232 -2.97 4.10 -1.20
C LEU A 232 -2.31 4.04 -2.57
N GLU A 233 -3.00 3.52 -3.60
CA GLU A 233 -2.53 3.54 -4.99
C GLU A 233 -2.55 4.95 -5.56
N THR A 234 -3.57 5.78 -5.27
CA THR A 234 -3.56 7.20 -5.69
C THR A 234 -2.54 8.04 -4.94
N LEU A 235 -2.31 7.80 -3.65
CA LEU A 235 -1.23 8.47 -2.90
C LEU A 235 0.15 7.98 -3.32
N ALA A 236 0.31 6.69 -3.63
CA ALA A 236 1.55 6.14 -4.17
C ALA A 236 1.80 6.64 -5.60
N LEU A 237 0.78 6.75 -6.45
CA LEU A 237 0.91 7.34 -7.79
C LEU A 237 1.16 8.85 -7.73
N ALA A 238 0.50 9.58 -6.83
CA ALA A 238 0.77 11.01 -6.64
C ALA A 238 2.18 11.26 -6.05
N GLY A 239 2.61 10.44 -5.09
CA GLY A 239 3.96 10.46 -4.52
C GLY A 239 5.03 10.05 -5.52
N MET A 240 4.80 8.99 -6.29
CA MET A 240 5.68 8.54 -7.37
C MET A 240 5.75 9.56 -8.52
N CYS A 241 4.66 10.26 -8.85
CA CYS A 241 4.69 11.29 -9.89
C CYS A 241 5.55 12.50 -9.45
N CYS A 242 5.43 12.93 -8.18
CA CYS A 242 6.29 13.99 -7.63
C CYS A 242 7.77 13.59 -7.54
N ILE A 243 8.08 12.33 -7.21
CA ILE A 243 9.47 11.85 -7.12
C ILE A 243 10.04 11.56 -8.52
N ALA A 244 9.26 11.04 -9.46
CA ALA A 244 9.71 10.75 -10.82
C ALA A 244 10.03 12.02 -11.62
N VAL A 245 9.26 13.10 -11.45
CA VAL A 245 9.55 14.39 -12.10
C VAL A 245 10.85 15.02 -11.58
N VAL A 246 11.20 14.80 -10.31
CA VAL A 246 12.46 15.31 -9.74
C VAL A 246 13.66 14.41 -10.06
N ASN A 247 13.46 13.09 -10.14
CA ASN A 247 14.58 12.13 -10.26
C ASN A 247 14.97 11.81 -11.72
N THR A 248 14.03 11.84 -12.68
CA THR A 248 14.35 11.56 -14.10
C THR A 248 15.28 12.62 -14.70
N SER A 249 15.15 13.89 -14.29
CA SER A 249 16.07 14.95 -14.74
C SER A 249 17.49 14.85 -14.17
N VAL A 250 17.69 14.13 -13.06
CA VAL A 250 19.00 13.96 -12.41
C VAL A 250 19.67 12.67 -12.86
N ILE A 251 18.91 11.58 -13.06
CA ILE A 251 19.44 10.29 -13.49
C ILE A 251 19.86 10.31 -14.97
N PHE A 252 19.10 10.95 -15.87
CA PHE A 252 19.49 11.06 -17.29
C PHE A 252 20.76 11.89 -17.50
N LYS A 253 21.09 12.79 -16.58
CA LYS A 253 22.28 13.63 -16.70
C LYS A 253 23.56 12.93 -16.26
N HIS A 254 23.46 11.82 -15.52
CA HIS A 254 24.62 11.11 -14.98
C HIS A 254 24.96 9.81 -15.73
N TRP A 255 24.02 9.27 -16.49
CA TRP A 255 24.21 8.18 -17.45
C TRP A 255 24.22 8.79 -18.85
N GLY A 256 25.40 9.13 -19.37
CA GLY A 256 25.57 9.87 -20.63
C GLY A 256 24.92 9.20 -21.84
N TRP A 257 23.66 9.55 -22.09
CA TRP A 257 22.88 9.35 -23.31
C TRP A 257 22.36 10.70 -23.77
#